data_AF-A0A3P8JLH3-F1
#
_entry.id   AF-A0A3P8JLH3-F1
#
_cell.length_a   1.000
_cell.length_b   1.000
_cell.length_c   1.000
_cell.angle_alpha   90.00
_cell.angle_beta   90.00
_cell.angle_gamma   90.00
#
_symmetry.space_group_name_H-M   'P 1'
#
loop_
_entity.id
_entity.type
_entity.pdbx_description
1 polymer ?
#
loop_
_entity_poly.entity_id
_entity_poly.type
_entity_poly.pdbx_seq_one_letter_code
_entity_poly.pdbx_strand_id
1 'polypeptide(L)'
;MQSEAGAIGAVHGALQTGALSTSFTSSQGLLLMIPTLYKLAGQLMPFVLHVAARTVATHALSIFGDHSDVMAVRQTGCAMLCASNVQEAQDFALISHIATLKSRVPFIHFFDGFRTSHEINKIAPLADDTLRSLLPQDEIDAHRLRALNPEHPTIRGTSANPDTYFQSREATNPWYDAVYEHVETAMDAFATATGRRYKPFEFYGHPQAERAIVVMGSAIGTCEEVVDELLSRGEKVGVLKVRLYRPFSAAHLLEALPESARAVAVLDRTKEPGAHAEPLYLDVMTALAEAFNRGERETLPRTIGGRYGLSSKEFGPECVLAVFNELSAAKPKPRFTVGIYDDVTNLSLPLGGKYPAVGGEAGGAVLRLGQRRQRVGDQEQHQNHRQLDAVVLAGLLRLRFEKGRRTHRFAPARQRETDSLFLSDLAG
;
A
#
# COMPACT_ATOMS: atom_id res chain seq x y z
N MET A 1 25.61 -1.23 8.00
CA MET A 1 26.27 -0.91 6.71
C MET A 1 26.39 0.61 6.58
N GLN A 2 27.30 1.10 5.75
CA GLN A 2 27.61 2.52 5.55
C GLN A 2 26.56 3.29 4.71
N SER A 3 25.74 2.57 3.95
CA SER A 3 24.60 3.08 3.19
C SER A 3 23.61 1.95 2.88
N GLU A 4 22.42 2.29 2.38
CA GLU A 4 21.41 1.32 1.97
C GLU A 4 21.87 0.45 0.79
N ALA A 5 22.74 0.95 -0.09
CA ALA A 5 23.38 0.14 -1.13
C ALA A 5 24.25 -0.97 -0.51
N GLY A 6 25.02 -0.65 0.53
CA GLY A 6 25.77 -1.64 1.30
C GLY A 6 24.85 -2.59 2.08
N ALA A 7 23.76 -2.07 2.65
CA ALA A 7 22.77 -2.87 3.39
C ALA A 7 22.16 -3.97 2.52
N ILE A 8 21.64 -3.62 1.34
CA ILE A 8 21.05 -4.62 0.46
C ILE A 8 22.11 -5.57 -0.12
N GLY A 9 23.34 -5.11 -0.34
CA GLY A 9 24.46 -5.96 -0.76
C GLY A 9 24.82 -7.01 0.30
N ALA A 10 24.82 -6.62 1.58
CA ALA A 10 25.01 -7.54 2.69
C ALA A 10 23.85 -8.55 2.81
N VAL A 11 22.61 -8.09 2.65
CA VAL A 11 21.42 -8.98 2.61
C VAL A 11 21.54 -9.97 1.46
N HIS A 12 21.92 -9.51 0.27
CA HIS A 12 22.14 -10.39 -0.87
C HIS A 12 23.20 -11.45 -0.58
N GLY A 13 24.34 -11.07 -0.01
CA GLY A 13 25.38 -12.02 0.42
C GLY A 13 24.88 -13.02 1.47
N ALA A 14 24.11 -12.59 2.47
CA ALA A 14 23.56 -13.46 3.52
C ALA A 14 22.54 -14.46 2.97
N LEU A 15 21.68 -14.03 2.04
CA LEU A 15 20.73 -14.95 1.38
C LEU A 15 21.46 -16.00 0.53
N GLN A 16 22.60 -15.66 -0.06
CA GLN A 16 23.41 -16.64 -0.80
C GLN A 16 23.96 -17.74 0.09
N THR A 17 24.17 -17.49 1.38
CA THR A 17 24.65 -18.50 2.34
C THR A 17 23.52 -19.29 3.00
N GLY A 18 22.27 -19.11 2.55
CA GLY A 18 21.09 -19.81 3.07
C GLY A 18 20.49 -19.18 4.33
N ALA A 19 20.99 -18.02 4.75
CA ALA A 19 20.46 -17.29 5.90
C ALA A 19 19.25 -16.43 5.49
N LEU A 20 18.10 -16.67 6.10
CA LEU A 20 16.92 -15.82 5.93
C LEU A 20 17.22 -14.41 6.44
N SER A 21 17.10 -13.43 5.56
CA SER A 21 17.49 -12.04 5.83
C SER A 21 16.41 -11.07 5.33
N THR A 22 16.24 -9.95 6.04
CA THR A 22 15.30 -8.88 5.70
C THR A 22 15.97 -7.52 5.89
N SER A 23 15.36 -6.45 5.39
CA SER A 23 15.81 -5.07 5.61
C SER A 23 14.62 -4.13 5.64
N PHE A 24 14.85 -2.92 6.15
CA PHE A 24 13.89 -1.84 6.22
C PHE A 24 14.47 -0.61 5.50
N THR A 25 13.68 0.09 4.71
CA THR A 25 14.14 1.31 4.01
C THR A 25 12.97 2.22 3.62
N SER A 26 13.28 3.37 3.00
CA SER A 26 12.31 4.30 2.41
C SER A 26 13.01 5.27 1.45
N SER A 27 12.27 5.83 0.49
CA SER A 27 12.69 6.97 -0.34
C SER A 27 14.08 6.78 -0.95
N GLN A 28 15.02 7.68 -0.67
CA GLN A 28 16.37 7.68 -1.21
C GLN A 28 17.12 6.38 -0.91
N GLY A 29 16.91 5.81 0.28
CA GLY A 29 17.49 4.54 0.68
C GLY A 29 17.03 3.40 -0.23
N LEU A 30 15.75 3.36 -0.61
CA LEU A 30 15.22 2.37 -1.54
C LEU A 30 15.83 2.51 -2.93
N LEU A 31 16.03 3.76 -3.42
CA LEU A 31 16.67 4.00 -4.71
C LEU A 31 18.10 3.46 -4.76
N LEU A 32 18.84 3.58 -3.65
CA LEU A 32 20.19 3.01 -3.53
C LEU A 32 20.20 1.48 -3.55
N MET A 33 19.06 0.82 -3.33
CA MET A 33 18.95 -0.63 -3.36
C MET A 33 18.64 -1.21 -4.76
N ILE A 34 18.20 -0.38 -5.72
CA ILE A 34 17.72 -0.81 -7.06
C ILE A 34 18.66 -1.81 -7.75
N PRO A 35 19.98 -1.56 -7.87
CA PRO A 35 20.86 -2.49 -8.59
C PRO A 35 20.85 -3.91 -8.00
N THR A 36 20.80 -4.01 -6.67
CA THR A 36 20.80 -5.31 -5.97
C THR A 36 19.42 -5.96 -6.00
N LEU A 37 18.32 -5.19 -6.03
CA LEU A 37 16.97 -5.74 -6.19
C LEU A 37 16.84 -6.53 -7.50
N TYR A 38 17.41 -6.04 -8.61
CA TYR A 38 17.48 -6.80 -9.86
C TYR A 38 18.25 -8.12 -9.72
N LYS A 39 19.33 -8.14 -8.93
CA LYS A 39 20.10 -9.37 -8.68
C LYS A 39 19.33 -10.37 -7.83
N LEU A 40 18.64 -9.90 -6.80
CA LEU A 40 17.80 -10.73 -5.93
C LEU A 40 16.65 -11.37 -6.73
N ALA A 41 15.94 -10.57 -7.53
CA ALA A 41 14.85 -11.04 -8.37
C ALA A 41 15.34 -11.98 -9.49
N GLY A 42 16.40 -11.62 -10.20
CA GLY A 42 16.97 -12.44 -11.27
C GLY A 42 17.58 -13.75 -10.79
N GLN A 43 17.89 -13.88 -9.51
CA GLN A 43 18.39 -15.11 -8.91
C GLN A 43 17.31 -15.91 -8.16
N LEU A 44 16.05 -15.44 -8.18
CA LEU A 44 14.93 -16.06 -7.49
C LEU A 44 15.28 -16.32 -6.01
N MET A 45 15.74 -15.27 -5.34
CA MET A 45 16.10 -15.27 -3.93
C MET A 45 14.89 -14.86 -3.07
N PRO A 46 14.37 -15.77 -2.22
CA PRO A 46 13.26 -15.45 -1.33
C PRO A 46 13.72 -14.46 -0.27
N PHE A 47 13.13 -13.26 -0.25
CA PHE A 47 13.37 -12.25 0.77
C PHE A 47 12.23 -11.24 0.78
N VAL A 48 12.06 -10.54 1.91
CA VAL A 48 11.11 -9.42 2.02
C VAL A 48 11.84 -8.14 2.40
N LEU A 49 11.66 -7.09 1.60
CA LEU A 49 11.99 -5.71 1.95
C LEU A 49 10.76 -5.04 2.54
N HIS A 50 10.88 -4.49 3.75
CA HIS A 50 9.81 -3.71 4.36
C HIS A 50 10.04 -2.20 4.12
N VAL A 51 9.09 -1.55 3.45
CA VAL A 51 9.21 -0.15 3.03
C VAL A 51 8.10 0.71 3.62
N ALA A 52 8.49 1.68 4.45
CA ALA A 52 7.60 2.78 4.80
C ALA A 52 7.65 3.81 3.65
N ALA A 53 6.74 3.68 2.69
CA ALA A 53 6.77 4.40 1.41
C ALA A 53 6.81 5.92 1.64
N ARG A 54 7.79 6.59 1.03
CA ARG A 54 8.16 7.99 1.33
C ARG A 54 8.57 8.74 0.08
N THR A 55 8.22 10.02 0.04
CA THR A 55 8.54 10.94 -1.06
C THR A 55 10.02 10.88 -1.44
N VAL A 56 10.29 10.70 -2.74
CA VAL A 56 11.60 10.88 -3.35
C VAL A 56 11.91 12.38 -3.44
N ALA A 57 13.09 12.79 -3.00
CA ALA A 57 13.49 14.19 -3.10
C ALA A 57 13.57 14.61 -4.58
N THR A 58 12.84 15.67 -4.94
CA THR A 58 12.82 16.21 -6.31
C THR A 58 13.20 17.69 -6.28
N HIS A 59 12.22 18.60 -6.35
CA HIS A 59 12.43 20.03 -6.13
C HIS A 59 12.74 20.37 -4.66
N ALA A 60 12.35 19.48 -3.74
CA ALA A 60 12.63 19.57 -2.31
C ALA A 60 12.72 18.16 -1.71
N LEU A 61 13.43 18.05 -0.59
CA LEU A 61 13.37 16.87 0.26
C LEU A 61 12.02 16.84 0.99
N SER A 62 11.42 15.66 1.09
CA SER A 62 10.35 15.41 2.04
C SER A 62 10.56 14.08 2.75
N ILE A 63 10.31 14.09 4.06
CA ILE A 63 10.31 12.87 4.87
C ILE A 63 8.93 12.20 4.90
N PHE A 64 7.90 12.80 4.31
CA PHE A 64 6.53 12.32 4.44
C PHE A 64 6.17 11.27 3.40
N GLY A 65 5.07 10.54 3.64
CA GLY A 65 4.66 9.38 2.85
C GLY A 65 3.95 9.69 1.54
N ASP A 66 4.41 9.07 0.46
CA ASP A 66 3.73 8.81 -0.81
C ASP A 66 4.39 7.59 -1.49
N HIS A 67 3.96 7.21 -2.69
CA HIS A 67 4.43 5.99 -3.37
C HIS A 67 5.56 6.24 -4.38
N SER A 68 6.15 7.43 -4.45
CA SER A 68 7.16 7.74 -5.47
C SER A 68 8.39 6.82 -5.43
N ASP A 69 8.77 6.33 -4.25
CA ASP A 69 9.89 5.42 -4.06
C ASP A 69 9.59 3.99 -4.49
N VAL A 70 8.47 3.42 -4.05
CA VAL A 70 8.04 2.08 -4.44
C VAL A 70 7.70 2.01 -5.93
N MET A 71 7.18 3.08 -6.53
CA MET A 71 6.93 3.14 -7.97
C MET A 71 8.21 3.21 -8.79
N ALA A 72 9.32 3.74 -8.24
CA ALA A 72 10.62 3.79 -8.90
C ALA A 72 11.32 2.41 -8.98
N VAL A 73 10.80 1.40 -8.26
CA VAL A 73 11.38 0.05 -8.22
C VAL A 73 10.45 -1.03 -8.79
N ARG A 74 9.29 -0.66 -9.34
CA ARG A 74 8.27 -1.59 -9.87
C ARG A 74 8.77 -2.53 -10.97
N GLN A 75 9.85 -2.14 -11.65
CA GLN A 75 10.47 -2.85 -12.76
C GLN A 75 11.60 -3.81 -12.33
N THR A 76 11.95 -3.85 -11.05
CA THR A 76 13.09 -4.65 -10.55
C THR A 76 12.85 -6.16 -10.60
N GLY A 77 11.60 -6.59 -10.75
CA GLY A 77 11.17 -7.99 -10.64
C GLY A 77 10.77 -8.39 -9.22
N CYS A 78 10.74 -7.47 -8.26
CA CYS A 78 10.14 -7.77 -6.96
C CYS A 78 8.61 -7.80 -7.07
N ALA A 79 7.98 -8.76 -6.39
CA ALA A 79 6.57 -8.67 -6.07
C ALA A 79 6.33 -7.49 -5.12
N MET A 80 5.16 -6.87 -5.16
CA MET A 80 4.85 -5.66 -4.39
C MET A 80 3.50 -5.83 -3.71
N LEU A 81 3.51 -5.92 -2.38
CA LEU A 81 2.33 -6.12 -1.54
C LEU A 81 2.13 -4.88 -0.64
N CYS A 82 1.00 -4.20 -0.82
CA CYS A 82 0.66 -2.97 -0.12
C CYS A 82 -0.32 -3.22 1.02
N ALA A 83 0.04 -2.80 2.23
CA ALA A 83 -0.85 -2.73 3.37
C ALA A 83 -1.50 -1.35 3.50
N SER A 84 -2.80 -1.33 3.81
CA SER A 84 -3.60 -0.09 3.92
C SER A 84 -3.71 0.47 5.34
N ASN A 85 -3.38 -0.31 6.37
CA ASN A 85 -3.51 0.09 7.77
C ASN A 85 -2.52 -0.69 8.66
N VAL A 86 -2.47 -0.35 9.94
CA VAL A 86 -1.51 -0.93 10.91
C VAL A 86 -1.71 -2.44 11.08
N GLN A 87 -2.95 -2.94 11.07
CA GLN A 87 -3.25 -4.37 11.17
C GLN A 87 -2.75 -5.11 9.92
N GLU A 88 -3.07 -4.58 8.72
CA GLU A 88 -2.59 -5.16 7.46
C GLU A 88 -1.06 -5.09 7.37
N ALA A 89 -0.39 -4.08 7.93
CA ALA A 89 1.07 -4.01 7.93
C ALA A 89 1.69 -5.18 8.72
N GLN A 90 1.10 -5.58 9.85
CA GLN A 90 1.54 -6.79 10.57
C GLN A 90 1.24 -8.05 9.75
N ASP A 91 0.01 -8.16 9.25
CA ASP A 91 -0.47 -9.39 8.63
C ASP A 91 0.22 -9.64 7.28
N PHE A 92 0.43 -8.60 6.47
CA PHE A 92 1.10 -8.67 5.17
C PHE A 92 2.60 -8.80 5.28
N ALA A 93 3.20 -8.42 6.42
CA ALA A 93 4.57 -8.80 6.70
C ALA A 93 4.70 -10.33 6.73
N LEU A 94 3.85 -11.04 7.49
CA LEU A 94 3.89 -12.51 7.50
C LEU A 94 3.52 -13.12 6.14
N ILE A 95 2.43 -12.67 5.53
CA ILE A 95 1.96 -13.21 4.23
C ILE A 95 3.04 -13.06 3.15
N SER A 96 3.74 -11.92 3.08
CA SER A 96 4.84 -11.75 2.12
C SER A 96 6.04 -12.66 2.40
N HIS A 97 6.36 -12.95 3.66
CA HIS A 97 7.41 -13.92 4.02
C HIS A 97 7.03 -15.35 3.62
N ILE A 98 5.77 -15.75 3.78
CA ILE A 98 5.29 -17.07 3.32
C ILE A 98 5.31 -17.13 1.79
N ALA A 99 4.76 -16.12 1.13
CA ALA A 99 4.66 -16.07 -0.33
C ALA A 99 6.03 -16.01 -1.02
N THR A 100 7.01 -15.28 -0.47
CA THR A 100 8.36 -15.23 -1.04
C THR A 100 9.07 -16.57 -0.95
N LEU A 101 8.92 -17.31 0.16
CA LEU A 101 9.50 -18.64 0.33
C LEU A 101 8.93 -19.65 -0.66
N LYS A 102 7.61 -19.62 -0.88
CA LYS A 102 6.92 -20.49 -1.85
C LYS A 102 7.24 -20.15 -3.31
N SER A 103 7.14 -18.87 -3.68
CA SER A 103 7.35 -18.42 -5.06
C SER A 103 8.82 -18.29 -5.47
N ARG A 104 9.73 -18.15 -4.49
CA ARG A 104 11.12 -17.71 -4.67
C ARG A 104 11.29 -16.31 -5.25
N VAL A 105 10.20 -15.59 -5.50
CA VAL A 105 10.23 -14.20 -5.96
C VAL A 105 10.39 -13.29 -4.74
N PRO A 106 11.31 -12.33 -4.77
CA PRO A 106 11.46 -11.38 -3.66
C PRO A 106 10.26 -10.44 -3.55
N PHE A 107 9.92 -10.03 -2.33
CA PHE A 107 8.78 -9.15 -2.06
C PHE A 107 9.24 -7.79 -1.52
N ILE A 108 8.56 -6.75 -1.97
CA ILE A 108 8.51 -5.44 -1.32
C ILE A 108 7.16 -5.36 -0.63
N HIS A 109 7.16 -5.53 0.69
CA HIS A 109 5.99 -5.26 1.52
C HIS A 109 6.05 -3.80 1.95
N PHE A 110 5.06 -3.00 1.54
CA PHE A 110 5.07 -1.56 1.79
C PHE A 110 3.75 -1.04 2.35
N PHE A 111 3.86 0.07 3.06
CA PHE A 111 2.76 0.78 3.69
C PHE A 111 3.11 2.27 3.76
N ASP A 112 2.11 3.12 3.93
CA ASP A 112 2.28 4.55 3.75
C ASP A 112 3.09 5.17 4.91
N GLY A 113 4.19 5.85 4.56
CA GLY A 113 5.04 6.54 5.52
C GLY A 113 4.25 7.60 6.30
N PHE A 114 4.49 7.67 7.61
CA PHE A 114 3.73 8.44 8.59
C PHE A 114 2.28 7.97 8.75
N ARG A 115 1.47 7.95 7.68
CA ARG A 115 0.05 7.63 7.72
C ARG A 115 -0.28 6.23 8.20
N THR A 116 0.61 5.26 8.00
CA THR A 116 0.47 3.92 8.55
C THR A 116 1.66 3.58 9.44
N SER A 117 2.88 4.00 9.06
CA SER A 117 4.08 3.63 9.81
C SER A 117 4.21 4.27 11.19
N HIS A 118 3.54 5.40 11.44
CA HIS A 118 3.56 6.11 12.72
C HIS A 118 2.18 6.23 13.36
N GLU A 119 1.15 5.70 12.70
CA GLU A 119 -0.18 5.59 13.28
C GLU A 119 -0.11 4.53 14.39
N ILE A 120 -0.45 4.91 15.61
CA ILE A 120 -0.61 3.95 16.70
C ILE A 120 -2.07 3.51 16.67
N ASN A 121 -2.28 2.21 16.50
CA ASN A 121 -3.60 1.60 16.50
C ASN A 121 -3.60 0.33 17.37
N LYS A 122 -4.77 -0.02 17.91
CA LYS A 122 -4.94 -1.29 18.62
C LYS A 122 -5.15 -2.39 17.59
N ILE A 123 -4.15 -3.25 17.44
CA ILE A 123 -4.20 -4.40 16.54
C ILE A 123 -4.40 -5.71 17.31
N ALA A 124 -4.84 -6.75 16.61
CA ALA A 124 -4.77 -8.13 17.06
C ALA A 124 -3.35 -8.68 16.77
N PRO A 125 -2.49 -8.86 17.79
CA PRO A 125 -1.14 -9.35 17.59
C PRO A 125 -1.14 -10.81 17.13
N LEU A 126 -0.10 -11.20 16.39
CA LEU A 126 0.14 -12.60 16.05
C LEU A 126 0.92 -13.28 17.17
N ALA A 127 0.45 -14.46 17.60
CA ALA A 127 1.17 -15.29 18.55
C ALA A 127 2.34 -16.01 17.88
N ASP A 128 3.44 -16.22 18.61
CA ASP A 128 4.63 -16.92 18.12
C ASP A 128 4.30 -18.32 17.56
N ASP A 129 3.39 -19.05 18.19
CA ASP A 129 2.96 -20.37 17.72
C ASP A 129 2.25 -20.29 16.37
N THR A 130 1.43 -19.26 16.16
CA THR A 130 0.79 -18.99 14.87
C THR A 130 1.86 -18.69 13.80
N LEU A 131 2.85 -17.86 14.12
CA LEU A 131 3.96 -17.56 13.21
C LEU A 131 4.69 -18.84 12.81
N ARG A 132 5.09 -19.67 13.79
CA ARG A 132 5.81 -20.92 13.56
C ARG A 132 4.99 -21.91 12.73
N SER A 133 3.69 -22.01 12.99
CA SER A 133 2.79 -22.94 12.28
C SER A 133 2.59 -22.58 10.80
N LEU A 134 2.69 -21.30 10.45
CA LEU A 134 2.47 -20.81 9.09
C LEU A 134 3.75 -20.77 8.24
N LEU A 135 4.94 -20.87 8.86
CA LEU A 135 6.20 -20.82 8.12
C LEU A 135 6.41 -22.10 7.31
N PRO A 136 6.67 -21.99 5.99
CA PRO A 136 6.81 -23.13 5.10
C PRO A 136 8.20 -23.79 5.27
N GLN A 137 8.29 -24.77 6.16
CA GLN A 137 9.57 -25.37 6.57
C GLN A 137 10.32 -26.05 5.41
N ASP A 138 9.61 -26.76 4.54
CA ASP A 138 10.22 -27.44 3.38
C ASP A 138 10.86 -26.44 2.41
N GLU A 139 10.23 -25.27 2.21
CA GLU A 139 10.73 -24.20 1.35
C GLU A 139 11.93 -23.47 1.98
N ILE A 140 11.96 -23.34 3.31
CA ILE A 140 13.13 -22.85 4.06
C ILE A 140 14.31 -23.80 3.88
N ASP A 141 14.09 -25.10 4.03
CA ASP A 141 15.14 -26.10 3.86
C ASP A 141 15.60 -26.18 2.41
N ALA A 142 14.68 -26.05 1.45
CA ALA A 142 15.02 -25.94 0.04
C ALA A 142 15.88 -24.69 -0.27
N HIS A 143 15.63 -23.55 0.40
CA HIS A 143 16.48 -22.36 0.28
C HIS A 143 17.90 -22.63 0.79
N ARG A 144 18.03 -23.28 1.95
CA ARG A 144 19.33 -23.68 2.53
C ARG A 144 20.09 -24.66 1.63
N LEU A 145 19.41 -25.63 1.03
CA LEU A 145 20.01 -26.57 0.07
C LEU A 145 20.57 -25.89 -1.18
N ARG A 146 20.05 -24.70 -1.52
CA ARG A 146 20.56 -23.86 -2.62
C ARG A 146 21.64 -22.88 -2.15
N ALA A 147 22.14 -22.93 -0.92
CA ALA A 147 23.18 -22.02 -0.47
C ALA A 147 24.52 -22.26 -1.19
N LEU A 148 25.34 -21.22 -1.29
CA LEU A 148 26.74 -21.34 -1.64
C LEU A 148 27.46 -22.09 -0.50
N ASN A 149 28.02 -23.25 -0.82
CA ASN A 149 28.75 -24.10 0.11
C ASN A 149 29.94 -24.73 -0.61
N PRO A 150 31.17 -24.66 -0.08
CA PRO A 150 32.34 -25.30 -0.69
C PRO A 150 32.21 -26.82 -0.86
N GLU A 151 31.40 -27.50 -0.03
CA GLU A 151 31.17 -28.96 -0.13
C GLU A 151 30.27 -29.35 -1.32
N HIS A 152 29.48 -28.40 -1.84
CA HIS A 152 28.63 -28.60 -3.02
C HIS A 152 28.54 -27.28 -3.83
N PRO A 153 29.64 -26.88 -4.49
CA PRO A 153 29.80 -25.55 -5.03
C PRO A 153 28.92 -25.31 -6.27
N THR A 154 28.41 -24.09 -6.40
CA THR A 154 27.69 -23.62 -7.58
C THR A 154 28.18 -22.23 -7.98
N ILE A 155 28.07 -21.88 -9.26
CA ILE A 155 28.43 -20.56 -9.78
C ILE A 155 27.15 -19.75 -9.98
N ARG A 156 27.16 -18.47 -9.60
CA ARG A 156 26.04 -17.53 -9.78
C ARG A 156 26.53 -16.18 -10.25
N GLY A 157 25.67 -15.47 -10.98
CA GLY A 157 25.96 -14.11 -11.43
C GLY A 157 27.07 -14.05 -12.47
N THR A 158 27.07 -15.01 -13.39
CA THR A 158 27.96 -15.04 -14.56
C THR A 158 27.74 -13.83 -15.47
N SER A 159 28.69 -13.62 -16.39
CA SER A 159 28.48 -12.79 -17.57
C SER A 159 27.89 -13.65 -18.69
N ALA A 160 26.96 -13.10 -19.47
CA ALA A 160 26.32 -13.80 -20.59
C ALA A 160 26.29 -12.90 -21.83
N ASN A 161 26.50 -13.52 -22.99
CA ASN A 161 26.46 -12.85 -24.28
C ASN A 161 25.01 -12.82 -24.83
N PRO A 162 24.75 -12.07 -25.91
CA PRO A 162 23.41 -11.98 -26.51
C PRO A 162 22.82 -13.32 -26.98
N ASP A 163 23.67 -14.34 -27.19
CA ASP A 163 23.28 -15.68 -27.63
C ASP A 163 22.45 -16.46 -26.60
N THR A 164 22.54 -16.12 -25.31
CA THR A 164 21.94 -16.89 -24.19
C THR A 164 21.23 -16.01 -23.17
N TYR A 165 21.53 -14.70 -23.12
CA TYR A 165 20.96 -13.80 -22.12
C TYR A 165 19.44 -13.71 -22.20
N PHE A 166 18.88 -13.54 -23.40
CA PHE A 166 17.44 -13.34 -23.56
C PHE A 166 16.65 -14.58 -23.13
N GLN A 167 17.07 -15.76 -23.57
CA GLN A 167 16.47 -17.04 -23.18
C GLN A 167 16.52 -17.24 -21.67
N SER A 168 17.65 -16.92 -21.04
CA SER A 168 17.82 -17.04 -19.59
C SER A 168 16.95 -16.04 -18.82
N ARG A 169 16.67 -14.87 -19.39
CA ARG A 169 15.79 -13.86 -18.79
C ARG A 169 14.33 -14.31 -18.80
N GLU A 170 13.87 -14.82 -19.93
CA GLU A 170 12.51 -15.35 -20.12
C GLU A 170 12.28 -16.68 -19.38
N ALA A 171 13.35 -17.43 -19.11
CA ALA A 171 13.25 -18.66 -18.33
C ALA A 171 12.61 -18.42 -16.95
N THR A 172 12.66 -17.20 -16.39
CA THR A 172 12.06 -16.89 -15.08
C THR A 172 10.54 -16.77 -15.09
N ASN A 173 9.88 -16.73 -16.24
CA ASN A 173 8.43 -16.47 -16.35
C ASN A 173 7.54 -17.39 -15.50
N PRO A 174 7.74 -18.73 -15.46
CA PRO A 174 6.90 -19.63 -14.66
C PRO A 174 6.89 -19.30 -13.16
N TRP A 175 7.98 -18.72 -12.64
CA TRP A 175 8.03 -18.29 -11.23
C TRP A 175 7.16 -17.06 -10.99
N TYR A 176 7.08 -16.13 -11.94
CA TYR A 176 6.26 -14.93 -11.84
C TYR A 176 4.78 -15.22 -12.07
N ASP A 177 4.47 -16.11 -13.03
CA ASP A 177 3.11 -16.54 -13.34
C ASP A 177 2.42 -17.17 -12.11
N ALA A 178 3.19 -17.89 -11.28
CA ALA A 178 2.69 -18.56 -10.08
C ALA A 178 2.58 -17.65 -8.83
N VAL A 179 3.13 -16.43 -8.84
CA VAL A 179 3.18 -15.59 -7.61
C VAL A 179 1.79 -15.26 -7.09
N TYR A 180 0.84 -14.96 -7.97
CA TYR A 180 -0.52 -14.61 -7.56
C TYR A 180 -1.14 -15.72 -6.70
N GLU A 181 -1.09 -16.97 -7.18
CA GLU A 181 -1.60 -18.14 -6.48
C GLU A 181 -0.87 -18.37 -5.15
N HIS A 182 0.45 -18.17 -5.10
CA HIS A 182 1.21 -18.28 -3.86
C HIS A 182 0.80 -17.22 -2.83
N VAL A 183 0.51 -15.98 -3.26
CA VAL A 183 0.01 -14.92 -2.37
C VAL A 183 -1.39 -15.24 -1.88
N GLU A 184 -2.28 -15.67 -2.77
CA GLU A 184 -3.65 -16.05 -2.40
C GLU A 184 -3.66 -17.23 -1.41
N THR A 185 -2.89 -18.28 -1.68
CA THR A 185 -2.73 -19.42 -0.78
C THR A 185 -2.20 -18.98 0.59
N ALA A 186 -1.23 -18.06 0.62
CA ALA A 186 -0.71 -17.52 1.87
C ALA A 186 -1.77 -16.69 2.63
N MET A 187 -2.61 -15.91 1.92
CA MET A 187 -3.73 -15.19 2.52
C MET A 187 -4.81 -16.14 3.07
N ASP A 188 -5.12 -17.23 2.37
CA ASP A 188 -6.11 -18.22 2.80
C ASP A 188 -5.64 -19.03 4.01
N ALA A 189 -4.34 -19.42 4.04
CA ALA A 189 -3.72 -20.04 5.21
C ALA A 189 -3.73 -19.09 6.42
N PHE A 190 -3.39 -17.82 6.19
CA PHE A 190 -3.46 -16.78 7.22
C PHE A 190 -4.88 -16.60 7.77
N ALA A 191 -5.88 -16.58 6.89
CA ALA A 191 -7.28 -16.49 7.29
C ALA A 191 -7.74 -17.69 8.12
N THR A 192 -7.29 -18.89 7.77
CA THR A 192 -7.60 -20.11 8.54
C THR A 192 -7.01 -20.04 9.95
N ALA A 193 -5.79 -19.52 10.10
CA ALA A 193 -5.12 -19.43 11.39
C ALA A 193 -5.59 -18.27 12.27
N THR A 194 -6.06 -17.17 11.67
CA THR A 194 -6.31 -15.90 12.40
C THR A 194 -7.74 -15.38 12.33
N GLY A 195 -8.56 -15.94 11.43
CA GLY A 195 -9.91 -15.45 11.12
C GLY A 195 -9.96 -14.22 10.21
N ARG A 196 -8.81 -13.59 9.87
CA ARG A 196 -8.77 -12.38 9.04
C ARG A 196 -8.51 -12.72 7.58
N ARG A 197 -9.46 -12.37 6.71
CA ARG A 197 -9.46 -12.71 5.29
C ARG A 197 -8.98 -11.54 4.44
N TYR A 198 -8.18 -11.85 3.43
CA TYR A 198 -7.67 -10.90 2.45
C TYR A 198 -7.69 -11.54 1.07
N LYS A 199 -7.79 -10.71 0.03
CA LYS A 199 -7.56 -11.11 -1.37
C LYS A 199 -6.62 -10.10 -2.04
N PRO A 200 -5.78 -10.51 -3.00
CA PRO A 200 -4.87 -9.62 -3.73
C PRO A 200 -5.56 -8.38 -4.33
N PHE A 201 -6.78 -8.57 -4.84
CA PHE A 201 -7.72 -7.52 -5.23
C PHE A 201 -9.04 -7.76 -4.51
N GLU A 202 -9.67 -6.70 -4.01
CA GLU A 202 -10.96 -6.80 -3.32
C GLU A 202 -11.82 -5.59 -3.65
N PHE A 203 -13.11 -5.83 -3.87
CA PHE A 203 -14.08 -4.78 -4.09
C PHE A 203 -14.95 -4.58 -2.86
N TYR A 204 -15.13 -3.32 -2.48
CA TYR A 204 -16.03 -2.89 -1.43
C TYR A 204 -17.03 -1.88 -1.98
N GLY A 205 -18.34 -2.15 -1.85
CA GLY A 205 -19.38 -1.24 -2.30
C GLY A 205 -20.62 -1.97 -2.79
N HIS A 206 -21.41 -1.28 -3.62
CA HIS A 206 -22.60 -1.85 -4.22
C HIS A 206 -22.23 -3.00 -5.18
N PRO A 207 -22.85 -4.19 -5.09
CA PRO A 207 -22.54 -5.33 -5.99
C PRO A 207 -22.78 -5.04 -7.47
N GLN A 208 -23.59 -4.02 -7.75
CA GLN A 208 -23.86 -3.48 -9.09
C GLN A 208 -23.39 -2.02 -9.20
N ALA A 209 -22.20 -1.70 -8.67
CA ALA A 209 -21.67 -0.34 -8.71
C ALA A 209 -21.54 0.16 -10.16
N GLU A 210 -21.94 1.40 -10.41
CA GLU A 210 -21.84 2.07 -11.71
C GLU A 210 -20.60 2.98 -11.78
N ARG A 211 -20.15 3.47 -10.62
CA ARG A 211 -18.94 4.29 -10.44
C ARG A 211 -18.01 3.63 -9.44
N ALA A 212 -16.74 3.48 -9.76
CA ALA A 212 -15.76 2.86 -8.88
C ALA A 212 -14.47 3.69 -8.76
N ILE A 213 -13.83 3.63 -7.59
CA ILE A 213 -12.46 4.11 -7.37
C ILE A 213 -11.53 2.90 -7.32
N VAL A 214 -10.38 2.94 -8.00
CA VAL A 214 -9.30 1.96 -7.84
C VAL A 214 -8.16 2.64 -7.10
N VAL A 215 -7.73 2.08 -5.97
CA VAL A 215 -6.75 2.72 -5.09
C VAL A 215 -5.94 1.69 -4.30
N MET A 216 -4.79 2.13 -3.81
CA MET A 216 -3.85 1.36 -3.00
C MET A 216 -3.41 2.16 -1.77
N GLY A 217 -3.01 1.45 -0.71
CA GLY A 217 -2.49 2.05 0.52
C GLY A 217 -3.57 2.65 1.41
N SER A 218 -3.18 3.61 2.25
CA SER A 218 -4.02 4.10 3.34
C SER A 218 -5.27 4.85 2.89
N ALA A 219 -5.34 5.30 1.63
CA ALA A 219 -6.56 5.94 1.11
C ALA A 219 -7.77 5.00 1.06
N ILE A 220 -7.56 3.68 1.10
CA ILE A 220 -8.62 2.68 1.12
C ILE A 220 -9.62 2.97 2.26
N GLY A 221 -9.15 3.21 3.49
CA GLY A 221 -10.04 3.44 4.64
C GLY A 221 -10.97 4.64 4.44
N THR A 222 -10.42 5.78 4.00
CA THR A 222 -11.21 6.98 3.70
C THR A 222 -12.20 6.73 2.55
N CYS A 223 -11.81 5.96 1.53
CA CYS A 223 -12.69 5.61 0.43
C CYS A 223 -13.87 4.74 0.90
N GLU A 224 -13.62 3.75 1.76
CA GLU A 224 -14.68 2.91 2.33
C GLU A 224 -15.69 3.71 3.16
N GLU A 225 -15.21 4.65 3.98
CA GLU A 225 -16.06 5.54 4.78
C GLU A 225 -17.01 6.36 3.91
N VAL A 226 -16.51 6.92 2.81
CA VAL A 226 -17.34 7.71 1.88
C VAL A 226 -18.26 6.81 1.07
N VAL A 227 -17.82 5.61 0.68
CA VAL A 227 -18.66 4.61 0.02
C VAL A 227 -19.84 4.24 0.92
N ASP A 228 -19.62 4.00 2.22
CA ASP A 228 -20.71 3.72 3.18
C ASP A 228 -21.79 4.83 3.18
N GLU A 229 -21.36 6.08 3.24
CA GLU A 229 -22.26 7.23 3.24
C GLU A 229 -23.05 7.31 1.93
N LEU A 230 -22.39 7.15 0.78
CA LEU A 230 -23.05 7.17 -0.53
C LEU A 230 -24.01 5.98 -0.72
N LEU A 231 -23.67 4.80 -0.21
CA LEU A 231 -24.57 3.64 -0.19
C LEU A 231 -25.83 3.91 0.62
N SER A 232 -25.70 4.60 1.76
CA SER A 232 -26.86 4.98 2.59
C SER A 232 -27.84 5.93 1.86
N ARG A 233 -27.34 6.66 0.86
CA ARG A 233 -28.10 7.54 -0.04
C ARG A 233 -28.65 6.82 -1.28
N GLY A 234 -28.42 5.51 -1.38
CA GLY A 234 -28.84 4.68 -2.51
C GLY A 234 -27.94 4.81 -3.75
N GLU A 235 -26.75 5.39 -3.62
CA GLU A 235 -25.83 5.50 -4.75
C GLU A 235 -25.09 4.18 -5.01
N LYS A 236 -25.01 3.79 -6.29
CA LYS A 236 -24.29 2.58 -6.72
C LYS A 236 -22.81 2.85 -6.93
N VAL A 237 -22.06 2.93 -5.85
CA VAL A 237 -20.61 3.20 -5.86
C VAL A 237 -19.81 2.10 -5.18
N GLY A 238 -18.49 2.08 -5.43
CA GLY A 238 -17.58 1.26 -4.65
C GLY A 238 -16.12 1.61 -4.85
N VAL A 239 -15.26 0.86 -4.19
CA VAL A 239 -13.81 0.98 -4.22
C VAL A 239 -13.19 -0.40 -4.44
N LEU A 240 -12.30 -0.50 -5.43
CA LEU A 240 -11.43 -1.64 -5.66
C LEU A 240 -10.08 -1.37 -5.00
N LYS A 241 -9.74 -2.25 -4.05
CA LYS A 241 -8.53 -2.23 -3.25
C LYS A 241 -7.47 -3.06 -3.96
N VAL A 242 -6.34 -2.43 -4.28
CA VAL A 242 -5.17 -3.13 -4.82
C VAL A 242 -4.21 -3.41 -3.68
N ARG A 243 -4.00 -4.68 -3.34
CA ARG A 243 -3.02 -5.12 -2.34
C ARG A 243 -1.79 -5.71 -3.01
N LEU A 244 -1.97 -6.66 -3.93
CA LEU A 244 -0.86 -7.16 -4.75
C LEU A 244 -0.72 -6.30 -6.02
N TYR A 245 0.20 -5.35 -6.01
CA TYR A 245 0.46 -4.49 -7.16
C TYR A 245 1.37 -5.14 -8.20
N ARG A 246 2.32 -5.98 -7.77
CA ARG A 246 3.19 -6.77 -8.66
C ARG A 246 3.34 -8.21 -8.17
N PRO A 247 3.30 -9.21 -9.06
CA PRO A 247 2.85 -9.10 -10.45
C PRO A 247 1.38 -8.67 -10.53
N PHE A 248 1.05 -7.86 -11.54
CA PHE A 248 -0.29 -7.30 -11.70
C PHE A 248 -1.16 -8.30 -12.45
N SER A 249 -2.15 -8.89 -11.79
CA SER A 249 -3.04 -9.84 -12.44
C SER A 249 -4.29 -9.14 -12.97
N ALA A 250 -4.29 -8.87 -14.29
CA ALA A 250 -5.42 -8.24 -14.96
C ALA A 250 -6.71 -9.05 -14.80
N ALA A 251 -6.63 -10.39 -14.92
CA ALA A 251 -7.77 -11.29 -14.77
C ALA A 251 -8.47 -11.12 -13.41
N HIS A 252 -7.72 -11.17 -12.31
CA HIS A 252 -8.29 -11.06 -10.96
C HIS A 252 -8.75 -9.64 -10.61
N LEU A 253 -8.12 -8.61 -11.18
CA LEU A 253 -8.65 -7.24 -11.06
C LEU A 253 -10.01 -7.10 -11.76
N LEU A 254 -10.15 -7.67 -12.95
CA LEU A 254 -11.39 -7.62 -13.73
C LEU A 254 -12.50 -8.43 -13.05
N GLU A 255 -12.18 -9.58 -12.47
CA GLU A 255 -13.10 -10.38 -11.66
C GLU A 255 -13.61 -9.60 -10.44
N ALA A 256 -12.72 -8.86 -9.76
CA ALA A 256 -13.09 -8.04 -8.61
C ALA A 256 -13.94 -6.81 -9.00
N LEU A 257 -13.77 -6.25 -10.20
CA LEU A 257 -14.47 -5.03 -10.64
C LEU A 257 -15.86 -5.36 -11.24
N PRO A 258 -16.98 -4.91 -10.63
CA PRO A 258 -18.31 -5.21 -11.14
C PRO A 258 -18.49 -4.89 -12.63
N GLU A 259 -19.11 -5.80 -13.39
CA GLU A 259 -19.39 -5.59 -14.82
C GLU A 259 -20.25 -4.36 -15.09
N SER A 260 -21.09 -3.97 -14.12
CA SER A 260 -21.93 -2.78 -14.16
C SER A 260 -21.15 -1.46 -14.11
N ALA A 261 -19.86 -1.47 -13.77
CA ALA A 261 -19.06 -0.26 -13.68
C ALA A 261 -18.97 0.40 -15.07
N ARG A 262 -19.39 1.67 -15.16
CA ARG A 262 -19.36 2.49 -16.38
C ARG A 262 -18.38 3.64 -16.27
N ALA A 263 -18.01 4.04 -15.05
CA ALA A 263 -16.98 5.05 -14.81
C ALA A 263 -16.02 4.61 -13.68
N VAL A 264 -14.72 4.78 -13.91
CA VAL A 264 -13.66 4.36 -12.99
C VAL A 264 -12.69 5.52 -12.77
N ALA A 265 -12.38 5.83 -11.52
CA ALA A 265 -11.27 6.74 -11.17
C ALA A 265 -10.13 5.92 -10.58
N VAL A 266 -8.93 6.02 -11.17
CA VAL A 266 -7.74 5.38 -10.63
C VAL A 266 -6.91 6.43 -9.90
N LEU A 267 -6.58 6.16 -8.64
CA LEU A 267 -5.89 7.11 -7.76
C LEU A 267 -4.46 6.66 -7.49
N ASP A 268 -3.51 7.47 -7.96
CA ASP A 268 -2.08 7.25 -7.79
C ASP A 268 -1.53 8.20 -6.72
N ARG A 269 -0.78 7.64 -5.78
CA ARG A 269 -0.06 8.40 -4.75
C ARG A 269 1.36 8.73 -5.18
N THR A 270 1.55 9.05 -6.47
CA THR A 270 2.86 9.41 -7.05
C THR A 270 2.67 10.45 -8.16
N LYS A 271 3.76 10.97 -8.71
CA LYS A 271 3.77 11.79 -9.91
C LYS A 271 4.95 11.37 -10.78
N GLU A 272 4.67 11.02 -12.04
CA GLU A 272 5.71 10.78 -13.07
C GLU A 272 5.68 11.93 -14.08
N PRO A 273 6.52 12.98 -13.93
CA PRO A 273 6.51 14.13 -14.83
C PRO A 273 6.80 13.70 -16.28
N GLY A 274 5.92 14.08 -17.22
CA GLY A 274 6.05 13.77 -18.64
C GLY A 274 5.48 12.41 -19.05
N ALA A 275 5.10 11.54 -18.11
CA ALA A 275 4.39 10.31 -18.42
C ALA A 275 2.96 10.59 -18.91
N HIS A 276 2.40 9.69 -19.73
CA HIS A 276 1.00 9.78 -20.18
C HIS A 276 -0.01 9.67 -19.02
N ALA A 277 0.36 8.92 -17.98
CA ALA A 277 -0.37 8.80 -16.74
C ALA A 277 0.52 8.14 -15.67
N GLU A 278 0.03 8.10 -14.45
CA GLU A 278 0.67 7.42 -13.34
C GLU A 278 0.56 5.88 -13.43
N PRO A 279 1.42 5.13 -12.70
CA PRO A 279 1.59 3.70 -12.91
C PRO A 279 0.33 2.86 -12.72
N LEU A 280 -0.42 3.05 -11.63
CA LEU A 280 -1.62 2.25 -11.38
C LEU A 280 -2.70 2.53 -12.42
N TYR A 281 -2.88 3.80 -12.80
CA TYR A 281 -3.75 4.15 -13.92
C TYR A 281 -3.37 3.41 -15.20
N LEU A 282 -2.08 3.35 -15.56
CA LEU A 282 -1.64 2.69 -16.79
C LEU A 282 -1.95 1.19 -16.75
N ASP A 283 -1.71 0.52 -15.63
CA ASP A 283 -2.00 -0.91 -15.49
C ASP A 283 -3.50 -1.20 -15.57
N VAL A 284 -4.33 -0.42 -14.87
CA VAL A 284 -5.79 -0.58 -14.87
C VAL A 284 -6.39 -0.29 -16.25
N MET A 285 -5.96 0.80 -16.89
CA MET A 285 -6.42 1.16 -18.23
C MET A 285 -6.04 0.09 -19.26
N THR A 286 -4.83 -0.48 -19.15
CA THR A 286 -4.39 -1.58 -20.02
C THR A 286 -5.26 -2.82 -19.81
N ALA A 287 -5.49 -3.24 -18.57
CA ALA A 287 -6.35 -4.37 -18.25
C ALA A 287 -7.77 -4.21 -18.80
N LEU A 288 -8.38 -3.03 -18.61
CA LEU A 288 -9.74 -2.73 -19.10
C LEU A 288 -9.80 -2.70 -20.64
N ALA A 289 -8.84 -2.04 -21.28
CA ALA A 289 -8.81 -1.89 -22.74
C ALA A 289 -8.60 -3.25 -23.43
N GLU A 290 -7.70 -4.06 -22.90
CA GLU A 290 -7.44 -5.39 -23.43
C GLU A 290 -8.64 -6.32 -23.26
N ALA A 291 -9.27 -6.34 -22.09
CA ALA A 291 -10.46 -7.16 -21.84
C ALA A 291 -11.62 -6.77 -22.78
N PHE A 292 -11.80 -5.48 -23.01
CA PHE A 292 -12.78 -4.99 -23.99
C PHE A 292 -12.43 -5.45 -25.41
N ASN A 293 -11.17 -5.29 -25.84
CA ASN A 293 -10.73 -5.69 -27.18
C ASN A 293 -10.81 -7.20 -27.42
N ARG A 294 -10.65 -8.03 -26.38
CA ARG A 294 -10.82 -9.48 -26.43
C ARG A 294 -12.28 -9.94 -26.29
N GLY A 295 -13.21 -9.04 -25.99
CA GLY A 295 -14.61 -9.38 -25.74
C GLY A 295 -14.86 -10.06 -24.38
N GLU A 296 -13.89 -10.05 -23.47
CA GLU A 296 -14.04 -10.51 -22.08
C GLU A 296 -14.91 -9.56 -21.25
N ARG A 297 -15.08 -8.32 -21.72
CA ARG A 297 -15.94 -7.31 -21.11
C ARG A 297 -16.74 -6.57 -22.17
N GLU A 298 -18.05 -6.47 -21.98
CA GLU A 298 -18.96 -5.83 -22.94
C GLU A 298 -18.68 -4.34 -23.14
N THR A 299 -18.25 -3.64 -22.08
CA THR A 299 -18.03 -2.19 -22.12
C THR A 299 -16.65 -1.82 -21.59
N LEU A 300 -15.99 -0.86 -22.24
CA LEU A 300 -14.83 -0.15 -21.71
C LEU A 300 -15.31 1.01 -20.81
N PRO A 301 -15.16 0.93 -19.47
CA PRO A 301 -15.59 2.00 -18.59
C PRO A 301 -14.81 3.29 -18.86
N ARG A 302 -15.49 4.43 -18.75
CA ARG A 302 -14.82 5.73 -18.82
C ARG A 302 -13.86 5.85 -17.64
N THR A 303 -12.57 5.86 -17.93
CA THR A 303 -11.51 5.79 -16.91
C THR A 303 -10.78 7.13 -16.81
N ILE A 304 -10.68 7.68 -15.60
CA ILE A 304 -9.96 8.93 -15.29
C ILE A 304 -8.84 8.67 -14.27
N GLY A 305 -7.77 9.47 -14.32
CA GLY A 305 -6.60 9.32 -13.46
C GLY A 305 -6.40 10.50 -12.53
N GLY A 306 -6.24 10.23 -11.24
CA GLY A 306 -6.10 11.25 -10.20
C GLY A 306 -4.84 11.07 -9.38
N ARG A 307 -4.14 12.18 -9.11
CA ARG A 307 -3.07 12.20 -8.10
C ARG A 307 -3.58 12.72 -6.78
N TYR A 308 -3.16 12.08 -5.70
CA TYR A 308 -3.51 12.48 -4.34
C TYR A 308 -2.32 12.28 -3.38
N GLY A 309 -2.42 12.86 -2.18
CA GLY A 309 -1.64 12.40 -1.02
C GLY A 309 -0.10 12.52 -1.10
N LEU A 310 0.44 13.23 -2.10
CA LEU A 310 1.89 13.42 -2.25
C LEU A 310 2.46 14.07 -0.99
N SER A 311 3.57 13.53 -0.49
CA SER A 311 4.21 14.00 0.75
C SER A 311 3.23 14.12 1.93
N SER A 312 2.37 13.11 2.12
CA SER A 312 1.33 13.06 3.17
C SER A 312 0.34 14.21 3.16
N LYS A 313 0.14 14.86 2.01
CA LYS A 313 -0.97 15.78 1.80
C LYS A 313 -2.28 15.09 2.21
N GLU A 314 -3.14 15.83 2.90
CA GLU A 314 -4.38 15.28 3.43
C GLU A 314 -5.26 14.72 2.30
N PHE A 315 -5.83 13.56 2.55
CA PHE A 315 -6.82 12.91 1.70
C PHE A 315 -8.01 12.52 2.57
N GLY A 316 -8.89 13.50 2.79
CA GLY A 316 -10.10 13.34 3.60
C GLY A 316 -11.34 12.97 2.79
N PRO A 317 -12.48 12.69 3.47
CA PRO A 317 -13.75 12.36 2.83
C PRO A 317 -14.17 13.34 1.73
N GLU A 318 -13.88 14.63 1.89
CA GLU A 318 -14.17 15.66 0.89
C GLU A 318 -13.42 15.45 -0.43
N CYS A 319 -12.22 14.86 -0.37
CA CYS A 319 -11.44 14.53 -1.55
C CYS A 319 -12.06 13.35 -2.31
N VAL A 320 -12.49 12.31 -1.57
CA VAL A 320 -13.16 11.15 -2.16
C VAL A 320 -14.50 11.54 -2.79
N LEU A 321 -15.28 12.37 -2.11
CA LEU A 321 -16.53 12.91 -2.67
C LEU A 321 -16.28 13.72 -3.94
N ALA A 322 -15.24 14.57 -3.96
CA ALA A 322 -14.88 15.30 -5.17
C ALA A 322 -14.57 14.35 -6.34
N VAL A 323 -13.92 13.21 -6.08
CA VAL A 323 -13.65 12.18 -7.11
C VAL A 323 -14.95 11.53 -7.61
N PHE A 324 -15.87 11.14 -6.74
CA PHE A 324 -17.16 10.58 -7.17
C PHE A 324 -18.04 11.60 -7.91
N ASN A 325 -18.00 12.86 -7.51
CA ASN A 325 -18.67 13.96 -8.21
C ASN A 325 -18.08 14.12 -9.62
N GLU A 326 -16.75 14.08 -9.74
CA GLU A 326 -16.08 14.14 -11.04
C GLU A 326 -16.49 12.96 -11.93
N LEU A 327 -16.56 11.74 -11.40
CA LEU A 327 -17.04 10.57 -12.15
C LEU A 327 -18.48 10.72 -12.67
N SER A 328 -19.29 11.52 -11.99
CA SER A 328 -20.68 11.81 -12.33
C SER A 328 -20.82 12.95 -13.34
N ALA A 329 -19.75 13.71 -13.59
CA ALA A 329 -19.77 14.80 -14.55
C ALA A 329 -20.00 14.28 -15.97
N ALA A 330 -20.68 15.10 -16.79
CA ALA A 330 -20.87 14.80 -18.21
C ALA A 330 -19.52 14.71 -18.95
N LYS A 331 -18.58 15.59 -18.60
CA LYS A 331 -17.23 15.67 -19.17
C LYS A 331 -16.18 15.72 -18.04
N PRO A 332 -15.83 14.58 -17.44
CA PRO A 332 -14.84 14.56 -16.38
C PRO A 332 -13.45 14.92 -16.92
N LYS A 333 -12.63 15.54 -16.08
CA LYS A 333 -11.21 15.74 -16.31
C LYS A 333 -10.54 14.36 -16.45
N PRO A 334 -9.88 14.07 -17.59
CA PRO A 334 -9.20 12.79 -17.77
C PRO A 334 -8.01 12.63 -16.82
N ARG A 335 -7.41 13.74 -16.42
CA ARG A 335 -6.33 13.83 -15.43
C ARG A 335 -6.66 14.91 -14.42
N PHE A 336 -6.49 14.63 -13.13
CA PHE A 336 -6.77 15.59 -12.08
C PHE A 336 -5.80 15.45 -10.90
N THR A 337 -5.85 16.44 -10.01
CA THR A 337 -5.26 16.38 -8.66
C THR A 337 -6.37 16.60 -7.64
N VAL A 338 -6.21 16.08 -6.43
CA VAL A 338 -7.19 16.31 -5.35
C VAL A 338 -6.47 16.60 -4.02
N GLY A 339 -7.02 17.52 -3.24
CA GLY A 339 -6.43 17.98 -1.98
C GLY A 339 -5.53 19.23 -2.10
N ILE A 340 -5.33 19.78 -3.30
CA ILE A 340 -4.63 21.04 -3.56
C ILE A 340 -5.53 22.02 -4.33
N TYR A 341 -5.13 23.29 -4.37
CA TYR A 341 -5.66 24.27 -5.32
C TYR A 341 -4.57 24.51 -6.37
N ASP A 342 -4.86 24.17 -7.62
CA ASP A 342 -3.97 24.33 -8.77
C ASP A 342 -4.59 25.33 -9.74
N ASP A 343 -4.21 26.61 -9.57
CA ASP A 343 -4.61 27.74 -10.41
C ASP A 343 -3.72 27.95 -11.65
N VAL A 344 -2.71 27.09 -11.83
CA VAL A 344 -1.79 27.16 -12.97
C VAL A 344 -2.24 26.22 -14.07
N THR A 345 -2.36 24.92 -13.76
CA THR A 345 -2.78 23.90 -14.73
C THR A 345 -4.25 23.51 -14.62
N ASN A 346 -4.96 24.04 -13.61
CA ASN A 346 -6.40 23.80 -13.40
C ASN A 346 -6.76 22.31 -13.34
N LEU A 347 -5.85 21.48 -12.82
CA LEU A 347 -6.07 20.04 -12.65
C LEU A 347 -6.78 19.71 -11.34
N SER A 348 -6.75 20.59 -10.35
CA SER A 348 -7.34 20.33 -9.04
C SER A 348 -8.86 20.22 -9.12
N LEU A 349 -9.42 19.18 -8.51
CA LEU A 349 -10.87 19.05 -8.30
C LEU A 349 -11.33 20.03 -7.20
N PRO A 350 -12.49 20.69 -7.38
CA PRO A 350 -13.10 21.48 -6.32
C PRO A 350 -13.57 20.57 -5.19
N LEU A 351 -13.20 20.91 -3.95
CA LEU A 351 -13.73 20.23 -2.78
C LEU A 351 -15.11 20.83 -2.45
N GLY A 352 -16.14 19.99 -2.41
CA GLY A 352 -17.51 20.42 -2.05
C GLY A 352 -17.64 20.90 -0.60
N GLY A 353 -18.79 21.48 -0.25
CA GLY A 353 -19.11 21.94 1.11
C GLY A 353 -19.02 20.83 2.17
N LYS A 354 -18.88 21.23 3.44
CA LYS A 354 -18.50 20.38 4.59
C LYS A 354 -19.18 19.00 4.61
N TYR A 355 -18.37 17.95 4.71
CA TYR A 355 -18.81 16.61 5.12
C TYR A 355 -19.23 16.66 6.60
N PRO A 356 -20.47 16.26 6.97
CA PRO A 356 -20.83 16.12 8.38
C PRO A 356 -20.00 14.98 9.00
N ALA A 357 -19.44 15.18 10.18
CA ALA A 357 -18.72 14.13 10.90
C ALA A 357 -19.65 12.92 11.10
N VAL A 358 -19.13 11.70 10.86
CA VAL A 358 -19.90 10.47 11.04
C VAL A 358 -20.28 10.37 12.53
N GLY A 359 -21.58 10.46 12.81
CA GLY A 359 -22.10 10.46 14.17
C GLY A 359 -21.78 9.16 14.90
N GLY A 360 -21.01 9.25 16.00
CA GLY A 360 -20.79 8.14 16.93
C GLY A 360 -19.37 7.97 17.46
N GLU A 361 -18.39 8.73 16.98
CA GLU A 361 -16.99 8.58 17.41
C GLU A 361 -16.47 9.84 18.10
N ALA A 362 -15.96 9.67 19.32
CA ALA A 362 -15.43 10.77 20.11
C ALA A 362 -14.01 11.12 19.65
N GLY A 363 -13.86 12.26 18.96
CA GLY A 363 -12.58 12.80 18.50
C GLY A 363 -11.96 13.76 19.52
N GLY A 364 -10.73 13.49 19.95
CA GLY A 364 -9.96 14.35 20.85
C GLY A 364 -8.68 14.88 20.20
N ALA A 365 -8.34 16.15 20.42
CA ALA A 365 -7.04 16.70 20.02
C ALA A 365 -6.33 17.37 21.20
N VAL A 366 -5.02 17.16 21.30
CA VAL A 366 -4.16 17.82 22.30
C VAL A 366 -3.11 18.65 21.57
N LEU A 367 -2.98 19.94 21.91
CA LEU A 367 -1.89 20.81 21.45
C LEU A 367 -0.91 21.09 22.59
N ARG A 368 0.39 20.91 22.34
CA ARG A 368 1.47 21.16 23.31
C ARG A 368 2.68 21.84 22.68
N LEU A 369 3.44 22.60 23.48
CA LEU A 369 4.83 22.93 23.15
C LEU A 369 5.78 21.77 23.54
N GLY A 370 6.67 21.42 22.63
CA GLY A 370 7.50 20.23 22.66
C GLY A 370 8.62 20.34 23.67
N GLN A 371 8.44 19.73 24.85
CA GLN A 371 9.54 19.25 25.71
C GLN A 371 9.09 18.36 26.90
N ARG A 372 7.80 18.19 27.18
CA ARG A 372 7.34 17.29 28.27
C ARG A 372 6.91 15.91 27.77
N ARG A 373 7.66 14.86 28.14
CA ARG A 373 7.23 13.46 28.02
C ARG A 373 6.13 13.18 29.03
N GLN A 374 5.01 12.63 28.58
CA GLN A 374 4.03 11.99 29.46
C GLN A 374 4.01 10.50 29.11
N ARG A 375 4.25 9.62 30.11
CA ARG A 375 3.86 8.21 29.98
C ARG A 375 2.33 8.19 30.06
N VAL A 376 1.68 7.69 29.02
CA VAL A 376 0.26 7.33 29.12
C VAL A 376 0.22 6.06 29.98
N GLY A 377 -0.38 6.15 31.17
CA GLY A 377 -0.40 5.06 32.14
C GLY A 377 -1.30 3.90 31.68
N ASP A 378 -0.84 2.68 31.98
CA ASP A 378 -1.65 1.46 31.94
C ASP A 378 -2.67 1.51 33.09
N GLN A 379 -3.86 2.05 32.86
CA GLN A 379 -5.00 1.78 33.72
C GLN A 379 -6.32 1.60 32.94
N GLU A 380 -6.95 0.48 33.28
CA GLU A 380 -8.31 -0.02 33.02
C GLU A 380 -8.64 -0.69 31.68
N GLN A 381 -8.85 -2.02 31.82
CA GLN A 381 -9.35 -3.01 30.88
C GLN A 381 -10.80 -2.73 30.42
N HIS A 382 -11.01 -1.68 29.64
CA HIS A 382 -12.26 -1.51 28.89
C HIS A 382 -11.98 -1.44 27.39
N GLN A 383 -12.65 -2.32 26.65
CA GLN A 383 -12.62 -2.49 25.18
C GLN A 383 -12.78 -1.14 24.47
N ASN A 384 -11.68 -0.46 24.20
CA ASN A 384 -11.68 0.86 23.58
C ASN A 384 -10.46 1.01 22.67
N HIS A 385 -10.70 1.41 21.42
CA HIS A 385 -9.67 1.75 20.44
C HIS A 385 -9.14 3.17 20.75
N ARG A 386 -7.83 3.39 20.59
CA ARG A 386 -7.18 4.70 20.72
C ARG A 386 -6.23 4.86 19.54
N GLN A 387 -6.48 5.86 18.71
CA GLN A 387 -5.53 6.30 17.67
C GLN A 387 -4.58 7.37 18.24
N LEU A 388 -3.33 7.41 17.80
CA LEU A 388 -2.37 8.48 18.15
C LEU A 388 -1.57 8.86 16.91
N ASP A 389 -1.79 10.08 16.41
CA ASP A 389 -0.94 10.72 15.41
C ASP A 389 -0.13 11.84 16.06
N ALA A 390 1.20 11.83 15.88
CA ALA A 390 2.09 12.87 16.36
C ALA A 390 2.79 13.57 15.18
N VAL A 391 2.51 14.86 14.99
CA VAL A 391 3.30 15.71 14.08
C VAL A 391 3.97 16.81 14.89
N VAL A 392 5.30 16.83 14.88
CA VAL A 392 6.12 17.90 15.46
C VAL A 392 6.43 18.90 14.33
N LEU A 393 5.89 20.11 14.42
CA LEU A 393 6.28 21.23 13.56
C LEU A 393 6.64 22.42 14.44
N ALA A 394 7.86 22.95 14.28
CA ALA A 394 8.30 24.19 14.94
C ALA A 394 8.04 24.26 16.46
N GLY A 395 8.26 23.15 17.17
CA GLY A 395 8.05 23.08 18.62
C GLY A 395 6.58 22.91 19.05
N LEU A 396 5.61 22.90 18.14
CA LEU A 396 4.22 22.51 18.44
C LEU A 396 4.01 21.03 18.11
N LEU A 397 3.51 20.27 19.09
CA LEU A 397 3.06 18.89 18.93
C LEU A 397 1.54 18.86 19.00
N ARG A 398 0.89 18.40 17.93
CA ARG A 398 -0.53 18.07 17.94
C ARG A 398 -0.69 16.56 17.99
N LEU A 399 -1.31 16.06 19.06
CA LEU A 399 -1.73 14.67 19.20
C LEU A 399 -3.22 14.57 18.88
N ARG A 400 -3.60 13.52 18.15
CA ARG A 400 -5.00 13.21 17.84
C ARG A 400 -5.38 11.85 18.40
N PHE A 401 -6.61 11.76 18.88
CA PHE A 401 -7.20 10.55 19.43
C PHE A 401 -8.58 10.34 18.84
N GLU A 402 -8.83 9.13 18.34
CA GLU A 402 -10.17 8.69 17.97
C GLU A 402 -10.52 7.45 18.78
N LYS A 403 -11.77 7.39 19.22
CA LYS A 403 -12.35 6.30 20.01
C LYS A 403 -13.67 5.85 19.38
N GLY A 404 -13.63 4.74 18.66
CA GLY A 404 -14.79 4.12 17.99
C GLY A 404 -15.21 2.77 18.59
N ARG A 405 -16.49 2.41 18.43
CA ARG A 405 -17.09 1.12 18.82
C ARG A 405 -16.98 0.02 17.74
N ARG A 406 -16.61 0.35 16.50
CA ARG A 406 -16.53 -0.62 15.39
C ARG A 406 -15.12 -1.16 15.23
N THR A 407 -14.97 -2.48 15.31
CA THR A 407 -13.69 -3.22 15.31
C THR A 407 -13.05 -3.43 13.93
N HIS A 408 -13.61 -2.87 12.85
CA HIS A 408 -13.22 -3.22 11.47
C HIS A 408 -13.04 -2.06 10.50
N ARG A 409 -13.14 -0.79 10.93
CA ARG A 409 -13.16 0.35 9.99
C ARG A 409 -12.23 1.45 10.47
N PHE A 410 -11.33 1.86 9.58
CA PHE A 410 -10.24 2.80 9.84
C PHE A 410 -10.53 4.12 9.10
N ALA A 411 -10.45 5.26 9.79
CA ALA A 411 -10.49 6.60 9.20
C ALA A 411 -9.08 7.22 9.23
N PRO A 412 -8.26 7.09 8.17
CA PRO A 412 -6.88 7.58 8.16
C PRO A 412 -6.75 9.09 7.89
N ALA A 413 -7.88 9.78 7.71
CA ALA A 413 -7.94 11.21 7.46
C ALA A 413 -8.09 12.03 8.75
N ARG A 414 -7.53 13.23 8.76
CA ARG A 414 -7.67 14.17 9.87
C ARG A 414 -9.12 14.62 10.04
N GLN A 415 -9.81 14.20 11.12
CA GLN A 415 -11.07 14.82 11.54
C GLN A 415 -10.90 16.34 11.74
N ARG A 416 -11.84 17.13 11.18
CA ARG A 416 -11.87 18.60 11.29
C ARG A 416 -12.70 19.08 12.48
N GLU A 417 -13.68 18.30 12.92
CA GLU A 417 -14.46 18.53 14.13
C GLU A 417 -13.88 17.65 15.25
N THR A 418 -13.70 18.23 16.44
CA THR A 418 -13.18 17.52 17.62
C THR A 418 -14.15 17.76 18.76
N ASP A 419 -14.64 16.70 19.37
CA ASP A 419 -15.52 16.76 20.54
C ASP A 419 -14.80 17.33 21.76
N SER A 420 -13.47 17.18 21.81
CA SER A 420 -12.64 17.76 22.87
C SER A 420 -11.31 18.27 22.35
N LEU A 421 -10.95 19.50 22.73
CA LEU A 421 -9.67 20.13 22.43
C LEU A 421 -8.98 20.50 23.75
N PHE A 422 -7.84 19.88 24.03
CA PHE A 422 -7.02 20.19 25.20
C PHE A 422 -5.78 20.97 24.78
N LEU A 423 -5.71 22.25 25.16
CA LEU A 423 -4.49 23.04 25.12
C LEU A 423 -3.74 22.84 26.44
N SER A 424 -2.58 22.19 26.42
CA SER A 424 -1.82 21.96 27.66
C SER A 424 -0.88 23.12 28.01
N ASP A 425 -1.23 24.33 27.61
CA ASP A 425 -0.36 25.50 27.71
C ASP A 425 -1.12 26.71 28.28
N LEU A 426 -1.63 26.52 29.50
CA LEU A 426 -1.92 27.62 30.39
C LEU A 426 -0.90 27.51 31.53
N ALA A 427 -0.02 28.50 31.62
CA ALA A 427 0.62 28.83 32.87
C ALA A 427 -0.48 29.04 33.92
N GLY A 428 -0.49 28.20 34.95
CA GLY A 428 -1.45 28.14 36.04
C GLY A 428 -1.10 26.98 36.94
#